data_AF-A0A2V6QIW6-F1
#
_entry.id   AF-A0A2V6QIW6-F1
#
_cell.length_a   1.000
_cell.length_b   1.000
_cell.length_c   1.000
_cell.angle_alpha   90.00
_cell.angle_beta   90.00
_cell.angle_gamma   90.00
#
_symmetry.space_group_name_H-M   'P 1'
#
loop_
_entity.id
_entity.type
_entity.pdbx_description
1 polymer ?
#
loop_
_entity_poly.entity_id
_entity_poly.type
_entity_poly.pdbx_seq_one_letter_code
_entity_poly.pdbx_strand_id
1 'polypeptide(L)'
;RAFLHLLAEVGIDPARDGVTIGPVPGALDPGASFGVVAADALERRLVDGFWANALGSETAVRRGVGKVIADVRRGDGPPGAGQYTFAALATTETLITREPERVAAAVRAIVRTQRMLRKEPARASEVGRRRFPPAAAEIIAAIVERDLPFYDPVISQAAVETMNGFAQAIGLLATPVRYDDVVATRLSPLWSQGTRELTPPR
;
A
#
# COMPACT_ATOMS: atom_id res chain seq x y z
N ARG A 1 -12.99 7.47 -2.45
CA ARG A 1 -13.73 6.84 -1.33
C ARG A 1 -12.88 6.76 -0.07
N ALA A 2 -11.71 6.09 -0.08
CA ALA A 2 -10.81 6.06 1.08
C ALA A 2 -10.41 7.45 1.61
N PHE A 3 -9.95 8.34 0.73
CA PHE A 3 -9.57 9.71 1.14
C PHE A 3 -10.74 10.52 1.72
N LEU A 4 -11.94 10.39 1.13
CA LEU A 4 -13.14 11.06 1.66
C LEU A 4 -13.52 10.56 3.06
N HIS A 5 -13.43 9.25 3.28
CA HIS A 5 -13.68 8.66 4.59
C HIS A 5 -12.66 9.15 5.62
N LEU A 6 -11.37 9.16 5.26
CA LEU A 6 -10.30 9.69 6.09
C LEU A 6 -10.57 11.13 6.54
N LEU A 7 -11.00 12.00 5.61
CA LEU A 7 -11.36 13.39 5.91
C LEU A 7 -12.55 13.44 6.89
N ALA A 8 -13.60 12.68 6.63
CA ALA A 8 -14.79 12.66 7.49
C ALA A 8 -14.45 12.22 8.93
N GLU A 9 -13.58 11.24 9.10
CA GLU A 9 -13.17 10.74 10.42
C GLU A 9 -12.36 11.74 11.24
N VAL A 10 -11.63 12.64 10.58
CA VAL A 10 -10.95 13.77 11.26
C VAL A 10 -11.83 15.02 11.34
N GLY A 11 -13.12 14.89 11.02
CA GLY A 11 -14.09 15.98 11.10
C GLY A 11 -13.96 17.02 9.99
N ILE A 12 -13.36 16.66 8.83
CA ILE A 12 -13.32 17.50 7.64
C ILE A 12 -14.47 17.10 6.72
N ASP A 13 -15.37 18.05 6.48
CA ASP A 13 -16.42 17.94 5.48
C ASP A 13 -16.04 18.80 4.27
N PRO A 14 -15.82 18.22 3.07
CA PRO A 14 -15.34 19.00 1.94
C PRO A 14 -16.24 20.16 1.53
N ALA A 15 -17.56 20.04 1.67
CA ALA A 15 -18.49 21.10 1.30
C ALA A 15 -18.49 22.23 2.34
N ARG A 16 -18.56 21.89 3.63
CA ARG A 16 -18.53 22.86 4.74
C ARG A 16 -17.18 23.58 4.83
N ASP A 17 -16.09 22.85 4.64
CA ASP A 17 -14.72 23.36 4.84
C ASP A 17 -14.10 23.92 3.55
N GLY A 18 -14.87 24.00 2.45
CA GLY A 18 -14.43 24.60 1.20
C GLY A 18 -13.32 23.80 0.47
N VAL A 19 -13.25 22.50 0.69
CA VAL A 19 -12.27 21.61 0.05
C VAL A 19 -12.84 21.05 -1.24
N THR A 20 -12.20 21.36 -2.37
CA THR A 20 -12.56 20.75 -3.67
C THR A 20 -11.76 19.48 -3.88
N ILE A 21 -12.45 18.35 -4.04
CA ILE A 21 -11.82 17.05 -4.33
C ILE A 21 -12.14 16.66 -5.76
N GLY A 22 -11.10 16.52 -6.58
CA GLY A 22 -11.22 16.16 -7.98
C GLY A 22 -10.09 15.23 -8.44
N PRO A 23 -10.18 14.72 -9.67
CA PRO A 23 -9.06 14.00 -10.27
C PRO A 23 -7.88 14.96 -10.46
N VAL A 24 -6.66 14.43 -10.31
CA VAL A 24 -5.46 15.17 -10.72
C VAL A 24 -5.49 15.34 -12.25
N PRO A 25 -5.33 16.56 -12.79
CA PRO A 25 -5.33 16.80 -14.23
C PRO A 25 -4.30 15.93 -14.97
N GLY A 26 -4.72 15.22 -16.03
CA GLY A 26 -3.86 14.32 -16.83
C GLY A 26 -3.55 12.95 -16.19
N ALA A 27 -3.99 12.70 -14.95
CA ALA A 27 -3.67 11.45 -14.26
C ALA A 27 -4.47 10.24 -14.78
N LEU A 28 -5.48 10.47 -15.64
CA LEU A 28 -6.28 9.42 -16.28
C LEU A 28 -5.80 9.10 -17.70
N ASP A 29 -4.75 9.78 -18.19
CA ASP A 29 -4.26 9.59 -19.54
C ASP A 29 -3.59 8.20 -19.70
N PRO A 30 -3.73 7.53 -20.86
CA PRO A 30 -3.09 6.24 -21.09
C PRO A 30 -1.58 6.28 -20.86
N GLY A 31 -1.08 5.41 -19.98
CA GLY A 31 0.34 5.34 -19.64
C GLY A 31 0.83 6.40 -18.65
N ALA A 32 -0.05 7.26 -18.13
CA ALA A 32 0.30 8.26 -17.13
C ALA A 32 0.80 7.60 -15.83
N SER A 33 1.90 8.12 -15.31
CA SER A 33 2.35 7.81 -13.96
C SER A 33 1.71 8.79 -12.99
N PHE A 34 0.70 8.32 -12.22
CA PHE A 34 -0.06 9.17 -11.30
C PHE A 34 0.83 10.06 -10.42
N GLY A 35 1.88 9.49 -9.83
CA GLY A 35 2.78 10.21 -8.93
C GLY A 35 3.56 11.34 -9.60
N VAL A 36 3.98 11.14 -10.86
CA VAL A 36 4.68 12.17 -11.64
C VAL A 36 3.71 13.30 -11.98
N VAL A 37 2.54 12.96 -12.51
CA VAL A 37 1.52 13.92 -12.91
C VAL A 37 1.00 14.71 -11.70
N ALA A 38 0.84 14.07 -10.54
CA ALA A 38 0.42 14.74 -9.31
C ALA A 38 1.48 15.72 -8.78
N ALA A 39 2.76 15.37 -8.87
CA ALA A 39 3.85 16.29 -8.54
C ALA A 39 3.90 17.49 -9.50
N ASP A 40 3.73 17.26 -10.81
CA ASP A 40 3.65 18.33 -11.82
C ASP A 40 2.45 19.27 -11.57
N ALA A 41 1.29 18.70 -11.23
CA ALA A 41 0.08 19.47 -10.93
C ALA A 41 0.26 20.34 -9.66
N LEU A 42 0.94 19.81 -8.64
CA LEU A 42 1.27 20.55 -7.42
C LEU A 42 2.25 21.70 -7.71
N GLU A 43 3.32 21.43 -8.47
CA GLU A 43 4.30 22.43 -8.88
C GLU A 43 3.66 23.59 -9.67
N ARG A 44 2.74 23.26 -10.58
CA ARG A 44 1.97 24.22 -11.38
C ARG A 44 0.81 24.86 -10.63
N ARG A 45 0.61 24.55 -9.35
CA ARG A 45 -0.48 25.04 -8.49
C ARG A 45 -1.88 24.78 -9.07
N LEU A 46 -2.05 23.65 -9.74
CA LEU A 46 -3.35 23.18 -10.22
C LEU A 46 -4.11 22.42 -9.12
N VAL A 47 -3.38 21.93 -8.11
CA VAL A 47 -3.91 21.29 -6.90
C VAL A 47 -3.12 21.79 -5.70
N ASP A 48 -3.76 21.87 -4.53
CA ASP A 48 -3.11 22.24 -3.26
C ASP A 48 -2.48 21.04 -2.55
N GLY A 49 -2.87 19.82 -2.94
CA GLY A 49 -2.37 18.58 -2.38
C GLY A 49 -2.92 17.36 -3.12
N PHE A 50 -2.35 16.20 -2.87
CA PHE A 50 -2.81 14.94 -3.45
C PHE A 50 -2.59 13.77 -2.48
N TRP A 51 -3.40 12.72 -2.65
CA TRP A 51 -3.28 11.46 -1.91
C TRP A 51 -2.64 10.40 -2.81
N ALA A 52 -1.45 9.92 -2.46
CA ALA A 52 -0.71 8.94 -3.26
C ALA A 52 -0.06 7.86 -2.41
N ASN A 53 0.43 6.82 -3.07
CA ASN A 53 1.30 5.84 -2.46
C ASN A 53 2.71 6.43 -2.17
N ALA A 54 3.57 5.60 -1.60
CA ALA A 54 4.95 5.95 -1.25
C ALA A 54 5.73 6.58 -2.41
N LEU A 55 5.66 5.99 -3.61
CA LEU A 55 6.43 6.45 -4.77
C LEU A 55 5.94 7.80 -5.30
N GLY A 56 4.62 8.01 -5.38
CA GLY A 56 4.07 9.28 -5.83
C GLY A 56 4.37 10.42 -4.86
N SER A 57 4.22 10.17 -3.57
CA SER A 57 4.54 11.14 -2.52
C SER A 57 6.03 11.50 -2.50
N GLU A 58 6.91 10.49 -2.60
CA GLU A 58 8.36 10.70 -2.66
C GLU A 58 8.80 11.53 -3.88
N THR A 59 8.10 11.39 -5.00
CA THR A 59 8.39 12.16 -6.23
C THR A 59 8.26 13.67 -5.98
N ALA A 60 7.19 14.10 -5.32
CA ALA A 60 6.99 15.52 -5.00
C ALA A 60 7.99 16.04 -3.96
N VAL A 61 8.31 15.22 -2.94
CA VAL A 61 9.30 15.58 -1.91
C VAL A 61 10.68 15.80 -2.52
N ARG A 62 11.15 14.89 -3.38
CA ARG A 62 12.49 14.97 -3.98
C ARG A 62 12.64 16.11 -4.97
N ARG A 63 11.56 16.49 -5.64
CA ARG A 63 11.52 17.68 -6.50
C ARG A 63 11.47 18.99 -5.70
N GLY A 64 11.26 18.94 -4.38
CA GLY A 64 11.12 20.12 -3.54
C GLY A 64 9.80 20.87 -3.75
N VAL A 65 8.82 20.26 -4.41
CA VAL A 65 7.52 20.88 -4.76
C VAL A 65 6.43 20.55 -3.75
N GLY A 66 6.67 19.59 -2.85
CA GLY A 66 5.72 19.18 -1.83
C GLY A 66 6.39 18.57 -0.59
N LYS A 67 5.60 18.39 0.46
CA LYS A 67 5.98 17.66 1.68
C LYS A 67 4.85 16.72 2.09
N VAL A 68 5.19 15.62 2.75
CA VAL A 68 4.19 14.72 3.32
C VAL A 68 3.60 15.38 4.57
N ILE A 69 2.28 15.56 4.59
CA ILE A 69 1.55 16.14 5.74
C ILE A 69 1.02 15.06 6.67
N ALA A 70 0.66 13.90 6.12
CA ALA A 70 0.20 12.74 6.87
C ALA A 70 0.61 11.44 6.16
N ASP A 71 1.17 10.49 6.91
CA ASP A 71 1.38 9.10 6.50
C ASP A 71 0.60 8.17 7.43
N VAL A 72 -0.61 7.80 7.01
CA VAL A 72 -1.51 6.93 7.79
C VAL A 72 -0.92 5.55 8.09
N ARG A 73 0.08 5.11 7.33
CA ARG A 73 0.78 3.84 7.58
C ARG A 73 1.68 3.92 8.81
N ARG A 74 2.04 5.14 9.24
CA ARG A 74 2.92 5.43 10.38
C ARG A 74 2.17 5.99 11.58
N GLY A 75 0.84 5.94 11.55
CA GLY A 75 -0.02 6.32 12.68
C GLY A 75 -0.57 7.74 12.62
N ASP A 76 -0.33 8.49 11.54
CA ASP A 76 -1.00 9.77 11.33
C ASP A 76 -2.49 9.54 11.01
N GLY A 77 -3.36 10.41 11.51
CA GLY A 77 -4.80 10.35 11.24
C GLY A 77 -5.57 9.37 12.15
N PRO A 78 -6.78 8.95 11.74
CA PRO A 78 -7.67 8.09 12.52
C PRO A 78 -7.06 6.72 12.85
N PRO A 79 -7.39 6.14 14.02
CA PRO A 79 -6.99 4.78 14.35
C PRO A 79 -7.42 3.78 13.26
N GLY A 80 -6.46 2.99 12.76
CA GLY A 80 -6.73 1.98 11.74
C GLY A 80 -6.67 2.46 10.29
N ALA A 81 -6.50 3.77 10.03
CA ALA A 81 -6.39 4.30 8.66
C ALA A 81 -5.26 3.66 7.83
N GLY A 82 -4.15 3.31 8.49
CA GLY A 82 -3.05 2.55 7.89
C GLY A 82 -3.40 1.13 7.43
N GLN A 83 -4.56 0.60 7.84
CA GLN A 83 -5.05 -0.75 7.52
C GLN A 83 -6.30 -0.73 6.62
N TYR A 84 -6.77 0.44 6.16
CA TYR A 84 -7.91 0.51 5.22
C TYR A 84 -7.63 -0.23 3.92
N THR A 85 -6.38 -0.21 3.47
CA THR A 85 -5.90 -0.95 2.31
C THR A 85 -4.45 -1.36 2.51
N PHE A 86 -4.07 -2.54 2.00
CA PHE A 86 -2.67 -2.96 1.90
C PHE A 86 -2.48 -3.84 0.67
N ALA A 87 -1.21 -4.04 0.27
CA ALA A 87 -0.88 -4.92 -0.84
C ALA A 87 -1.04 -6.38 -0.42
N ALA A 88 -1.72 -7.19 -1.24
CA ALA A 88 -1.91 -8.62 -1.01
C ALA A 88 -1.74 -9.40 -2.31
N LEU A 89 -1.28 -10.66 -2.20
CA LEU A 89 -1.37 -11.64 -3.29
C LEU A 89 -2.76 -12.26 -3.25
N ALA A 90 -3.61 -11.91 -4.20
CA ALA A 90 -4.96 -12.44 -4.33
C ALA A 90 -5.04 -13.50 -5.45
N THR A 91 -5.82 -14.56 -5.22
CA THR A 91 -6.18 -15.56 -6.22
C THR A 91 -7.54 -16.18 -5.89
N THR A 92 -8.08 -17.00 -6.76
CA THR A 92 -9.38 -17.68 -6.54
C THR A 92 -9.22 -18.95 -5.72
N GLU A 93 -10.21 -19.26 -4.88
CA GLU A 93 -10.31 -20.53 -4.14
C GLU A 93 -10.22 -21.75 -5.09
N THR A 94 -10.81 -21.64 -6.28
CA THR A 94 -10.69 -22.64 -7.35
C THR A 94 -9.24 -22.90 -7.74
N LEU A 95 -8.40 -21.86 -7.89
CA LEU A 95 -6.99 -22.07 -8.23
C LEU A 95 -6.22 -22.68 -7.07
N ILE A 96 -6.49 -22.27 -5.83
CA ILE A 96 -5.82 -22.84 -4.66
C ILE A 96 -6.14 -24.33 -4.52
N THR A 97 -7.38 -24.72 -4.78
CA THR A 97 -7.80 -26.13 -4.74
C THR A 97 -7.25 -26.94 -5.91
N ARG A 98 -7.23 -26.38 -7.13
CA ARG A 98 -6.78 -27.09 -8.35
C ARG A 98 -5.25 -27.18 -8.46
N GLU A 99 -4.52 -26.15 -8.04
CA GLU A 99 -3.06 -26.04 -8.19
C GLU A 99 -2.37 -25.60 -6.87
N PRO A 100 -2.54 -26.36 -5.76
CA PRO A 100 -2.08 -25.93 -4.44
C PRO A 100 -0.56 -25.67 -4.37
N GLU A 101 0.26 -26.52 -5.01
CA GLU A 101 1.71 -26.34 -5.00
C GLU A 101 2.17 -25.11 -5.79
N ARG A 102 1.46 -24.76 -6.87
CA ARG A 102 1.79 -23.56 -7.65
C ARG A 102 1.51 -22.29 -6.85
N VAL A 103 0.39 -22.27 -6.13
CA VAL A 103 0.03 -21.16 -5.24
C VAL A 103 1.01 -21.08 -4.08
N ALA A 104 1.35 -22.22 -3.47
CA ALA A 104 2.36 -22.28 -2.41
C ALA A 104 3.74 -21.79 -2.89
N ALA A 105 4.13 -22.11 -4.13
CA ALA A 105 5.36 -21.60 -4.74
C ALA A 105 5.34 -20.08 -4.91
N ALA A 106 4.20 -19.49 -5.32
CA ALA A 106 4.03 -18.05 -5.41
C ALA A 106 4.15 -17.36 -4.03
N VAL A 107 3.50 -17.91 -3.01
CA VAL A 107 3.61 -17.43 -1.63
C VAL A 107 5.07 -17.48 -1.16
N ARG A 108 5.75 -18.61 -1.32
CA ARG A 108 7.17 -18.75 -0.96
C ARG A 108 8.06 -17.74 -1.71
N ALA A 109 7.75 -17.44 -2.97
CA ALA A 109 8.48 -16.45 -3.75
C ALA A 109 8.33 -15.05 -3.16
N ILE A 110 7.11 -14.60 -2.86
CA ILE A 110 6.85 -13.30 -2.22
C ILE A 110 7.56 -13.19 -0.88
N VAL A 111 7.43 -14.20 -0.02
CA VAL A 111 8.09 -14.22 1.30
C VAL A 111 9.60 -14.11 1.17
N ARG A 112 10.22 -14.87 0.25
CA ARG A 112 11.67 -14.77 -0.01
C ARG A 112 12.06 -13.39 -0.54
N THR A 113 11.29 -12.83 -1.45
CA THR A 113 11.54 -11.48 -2.00
C THR A 113 11.46 -10.42 -0.92
N GLN A 114 10.46 -10.46 -0.03
CA GLN A 114 10.38 -9.51 1.08
C GLN A 114 11.56 -9.66 2.04
N ARG A 115 11.96 -10.88 2.41
CA ARG A 115 13.16 -11.10 3.25
C ARG A 115 14.43 -10.59 2.58
N MET A 116 14.58 -10.82 1.29
CA MET A 116 15.71 -10.34 0.50
C MET A 116 15.76 -8.81 0.50
N LEU A 117 14.63 -8.14 0.28
CA LEU A 117 14.56 -6.68 0.30
C LEU A 117 14.78 -6.09 1.71
N ARG A 118 14.39 -6.81 2.77
CA ARG A 118 14.75 -6.43 4.15
C ARG A 118 16.24 -6.50 4.44
N LYS A 119 16.93 -7.51 3.90
CA LYS A 119 18.38 -7.70 4.08
C LYS A 119 19.18 -6.74 3.19
N GLU A 120 18.71 -6.51 1.97
CA GLU A 120 19.42 -5.76 0.95
C GLU A 120 18.45 -4.91 0.10
N PRO A 121 18.01 -3.74 0.61
CA PRO A 121 17.07 -2.86 -0.09
C PRO A 121 17.54 -2.44 -1.50
N ALA A 122 18.86 -2.32 -1.70
CA ALA A 122 19.47 -1.94 -2.97
C ALA A 122 19.09 -2.86 -4.14
N ARG A 123 18.72 -4.13 -3.87
CA ARG A 123 18.24 -5.06 -4.90
C ARG A 123 16.94 -4.60 -5.58
N ALA A 124 16.17 -3.73 -4.94
CA ALA A 124 15.00 -3.12 -5.55
C ALA A 124 15.36 -2.33 -6.82
N SER A 125 16.54 -1.69 -6.87
CA SER A 125 16.99 -0.90 -8.02
C SER A 125 17.26 -1.75 -9.27
N GLU A 126 17.64 -3.03 -9.11
CA GLU A 126 17.87 -3.95 -10.23
C GLU A 126 16.58 -4.18 -11.04
N VAL A 127 15.49 -4.49 -10.33
CA VAL A 127 14.15 -4.62 -10.93
C VAL A 127 13.66 -3.24 -11.36
N GLY A 128 13.93 -2.23 -10.53
CA GLY A 128 13.57 -0.83 -10.74
C GLY A 128 13.92 -0.35 -12.15
N ARG A 129 15.20 -0.47 -12.50
CA ARG A 129 15.76 -0.04 -13.80
C ARG A 129 15.17 -0.77 -15.00
N ARG A 130 14.64 -1.98 -14.82
CA ARG A 130 14.02 -2.77 -15.91
C ARG A 130 12.54 -2.44 -16.10
N ARG A 131 11.87 -1.92 -15.06
CA ARG A 131 10.40 -1.86 -15.02
C ARG A 131 9.82 -0.46 -14.90
N PHE A 132 10.59 0.50 -14.41
CA PHE A 132 10.16 1.88 -14.20
C PHE A 132 11.02 2.87 -15.00
N PRO A 133 10.50 4.08 -15.26
CA PRO A 133 11.29 5.18 -15.80
C PRO A 133 12.51 5.49 -14.92
N PRO A 134 13.62 6.02 -15.48
CA PRO A 134 14.88 6.25 -14.75
C PRO A 134 14.70 6.99 -13.41
N ALA A 135 13.97 8.10 -13.39
CA ALA A 135 13.75 8.88 -12.17
C ALA A 135 13.03 8.09 -11.05
N ALA A 136 12.11 7.19 -11.40
CA ALA A 136 11.45 6.32 -10.42
C ALA A 136 12.35 5.15 -9.98
N ALA A 137 13.18 4.63 -10.89
CA ALA A 137 14.14 3.57 -10.59
C ALA A 137 15.24 4.03 -9.63
N GLU A 138 15.66 5.30 -9.68
CA GLU A 138 16.68 5.86 -8.80
C GLU A 138 16.24 5.95 -7.33
N ILE A 139 14.95 6.08 -7.08
CA ILE A 139 14.41 6.34 -5.73
C ILE A 139 13.83 5.09 -5.06
N ILE A 140 13.70 3.98 -5.80
CA ILE A 140 13.00 2.78 -5.32
C ILE A 140 13.68 2.15 -4.10
N ALA A 141 15.00 2.06 -4.08
CA ALA A 141 15.74 1.46 -2.96
C ALA A 141 15.56 2.25 -1.66
N ALA A 142 15.62 3.58 -1.74
CA ALA A 142 15.38 4.45 -0.59
C ALA A 142 13.95 4.32 -0.04
N ILE A 143 12.97 4.17 -0.94
CA ILE A 143 11.58 3.90 -0.54
C ILE A 143 11.47 2.54 0.16
N VAL A 144 12.08 1.49 -0.39
CA VAL A 144 12.11 0.16 0.23
C VAL A 144 12.74 0.23 1.62
N GLU A 145 13.88 0.89 1.76
CA GLU A 145 14.60 1.05 3.03
C GLU A 145 13.74 1.78 4.07
N ARG A 146 13.09 2.88 3.68
CA ARG A 146 12.17 3.62 4.56
C ARG A 146 10.98 2.76 4.99
N ASP A 147 10.45 1.96 4.07
CA ASP A 147 9.20 1.21 4.22
C ASP A 147 9.43 -0.24 4.70
N LEU A 148 10.64 -0.61 5.15
CA LEU A 148 11.01 -1.93 5.67
C LEU A 148 10.02 -2.52 6.71
N PRO A 149 9.46 -1.74 7.65
CA PRO A 149 8.46 -2.26 8.58
C PRO A 149 7.23 -2.90 7.90
N PHE A 150 6.92 -2.51 6.67
CA PHE A 150 5.79 -3.03 5.90
C PHE A 150 6.14 -4.24 5.01
N TYR A 151 7.41 -4.67 4.99
CA TYR A 151 7.83 -5.92 4.34
C TYR A 151 7.58 -7.09 5.30
N ASP A 152 6.31 -7.30 5.61
CA ASP A 152 5.78 -8.39 6.42
C ASP A 152 4.76 -9.16 5.57
N PRO A 153 4.92 -10.48 5.37
CA PRO A 153 3.97 -11.27 4.57
C PRO A 153 2.68 -11.61 5.34
N VAL A 154 2.58 -11.32 6.64
CA VAL A 154 1.44 -11.69 7.46
C VAL A 154 0.28 -10.73 7.24
N ILE A 155 -0.87 -11.27 6.83
CA ILE A 155 -2.17 -10.58 6.94
C ILE A 155 -2.76 -10.99 8.28
N SER A 156 -2.89 -10.05 9.22
CA SER A 156 -3.44 -10.36 10.55
C SER A 156 -4.96 -10.32 10.57
N GLN A 157 -5.57 -11.04 11.52
CA GLN A 157 -7.01 -10.96 11.76
C GLN A 157 -7.45 -9.52 12.08
N ALA A 158 -6.70 -8.82 12.93
CA ALA A 158 -6.96 -7.42 13.26
C ALA A 158 -6.97 -6.51 12.02
N ALA A 159 -6.06 -6.72 11.06
CA ALA A 159 -6.06 -5.94 9.83
C ALA A 159 -7.32 -6.20 8.98
N VAL A 160 -7.83 -7.43 8.95
CA VAL A 160 -9.09 -7.77 8.26
C VAL A 160 -10.30 -7.20 9.00
N GLU A 161 -10.29 -7.19 10.33
CA GLU A 161 -11.35 -6.55 11.14
C GLU A 161 -11.41 -5.04 10.89
N THR A 162 -10.28 -4.35 10.89
CA THR A 162 -10.20 -2.92 10.54
C THR A 162 -10.68 -2.68 9.11
N MET A 163 -10.26 -3.50 8.14
CA MET A 163 -10.69 -3.37 6.74
C MET A 163 -12.19 -3.63 6.57
N ASN A 164 -12.77 -4.58 7.32
CA ASN A 164 -14.21 -4.80 7.37
C ASN A 164 -14.96 -3.57 7.87
N GLY A 165 -14.47 -2.95 8.96
CA GLY A 165 -15.03 -1.71 9.50
C GLY A 165 -15.03 -0.60 8.44
N PHE A 166 -13.87 -0.39 7.81
CA PHE A 166 -13.71 0.58 6.72
C PHE A 166 -14.67 0.29 5.56
N ALA A 167 -14.71 -0.94 5.05
CA ALA A 167 -15.54 -1.33 3.91
C ALA A 167 -17.04 -1.14 4.20
N GLN A 168 -17.49 -1.39 5.44
CA GLN A 168 -18.86 -1.09 5.85
C GLN A 168 -19.12 0.42 5.92
N ALA A 169 -18.20 1.19 6.52
CA ALA A 169 -18.33 2.63 6.65
C ALA A 169 -18.43 3.36 5.29
N ILE A 170 -17.79 2.81 4.25
CA ILE A 170 -17.89 3.33 2.88
C ILE A 170 -18.95 2.64 2.01
N GLY A 171 -19.80 1.79 2.61
CA GLY A 171 -20.93 1.13 1.96
C GLY A 171 -20.56 0.07 0.92
N LEU A 172 -19.34 -0.50 0.98
CA LEU A 172 -18.93 -1.62 0.13
C LEU A 172 -19.41 -2.98 0.67
N LEU A 173 -19.55 -3.10 1.99
CA LEU A 173 -20.06 -4.30 2.65
C LEU A 173 -21.24 -3.96 3.55
N ALA A 174 -22.25 -4.83 3.57
CA ALA A 174 -23.38 -4.73 4.51
C ALA A 174 -23.06 -5.42 5.85
N THR A 175 -22.21 -6.46 5.81
CA THR A 175 -21.79 -7.25 6.97
C THR A 175 -20.31 -7.60 6.84
N PRO A 176 -19.58 -7.81 7.95
CA PRO A 176 -18.18 -8.20 7.87
C PRO A 176 -18.01 -9.59 7.25
N VAL A 177 -16.89 -9.79 6.55
CA VAL A 177 -16.46 -11.11 6.06
C VAL A 177 -15.52 -11.76 7.07
N ARG A 178 -15.57 -13.09 7.20
CA ARG A 178 -14.73 -13.82 8.16
C ARG A 178 -13.28 -13.84 7.67
N TYR A 179 -12.34 -13.84 8.61
CA TYR A 179 -10.90 -13.89 8.32
C TYR A 179 -10.52 -15.09 7.43
N ASP A 180 -11.00 -16.29 7.76
CA ASP A 180 -10.70 -17.51 6.99
C ASP A 180 -11.34 -17.54 5.59
N ASP A 181 -12.34 -16.69 5.32
CA ASP A 181 -13.00 -16.62 4.01
C ASP A 181 -12.19 -15.75 3.03
N VAL A 182 -11.38 -14.82 3.53
CA VAL A 182 -10.59 -13.88 2.71
C VAL A 182 -9.08 -14.11 2.81
N VAL A 183 -8.61 -14.81 3.84
CA VAL A 183 -7.22 -15.21 4.00
C VAL A 183 -7.13 -16.72 3.88
N ALA A 184 -6.29 -17.20 2.96
CA ALA A 184 -6.03 -18.63 2.77
C ALA A 184 -5.19 -19.21 3.92
N THR A 185 -5.76 -19.32 5.12
CA THR A 185 -5.05 -19.67 6.36
C THR A 185 -4.35 -21.03 6.32
N ARG A 186 -4.80 -21.96 5.46
CA ARG A 186 -4.09 -23.21 5.16
C ARG A 186 -2.66 -23.02 4.64
N LEU A 187 -2.34 -21.87 4.04
CA LEU A 187 -1.00 -21.53 3.56
C LEU A 187 -0.16 -20.79 4.62
N SER A 188 -0.73 -20.50 5.80
CA SER A 188 -0.07 -19.72 6.85
C SER A 188 1.28 -20.26 7.35
N PRO A 189 1.55 -21.57 7.35
CA PRO A 189 2.89 -22.06 7.70
C PRO A 189 3.99 -21.46 6.79
N LEU A 190 3.69 -21.16 5.52
CA LEU A 190 4.66 -20.67 4.55
C LEU A 190 5.16 -19.25 4.84
N TRP A 191 4.32 -18.39 5.41
CA TRP A 191 4.73 -17.03 5.82
C TRP A 191 5.09 -16.94 7.30
N SER A 192 4.50 -17.79 8.17
CA SER A 192 4.78 -17.80 9.61
C SER A 192 6.16 -18.37 9.96
N GLN A 193 6.68 -19.31 9.15
CA GLN A 193 8.08 -19.77 9.30
C GLN A 193 9.09 -18.64 9.08
N GLY A 194 8.73 -17.59 8.34
CA GLY A 194 9.58 -16.42 8.17
C GLY A 194 9.68 -15.52 9.37
N THR A 195 8.65 -15.47 10.20
CA THR A 195 8.64 -14.66 11.43
C THR A 195 9.53 -15.28 12.51
N ARG A 196 9.67 -16.61 12.55
CA ARG A 196 10.52 -17.31 13.54
C ARG A 196 12.02 -17.13 13.31
N GLU A 197 12.49 -17.03 12.08
CA GLU A 197 13.90 -16.71 11.76
C GLU A 197 14.29 -15.26 12.12
N LEU A 198 13.30 -14.40 12.39
CA LEU A 198 13.48 -12.96 12.64
C LEU A 198 13.41 -12.57 14.12
N THR A 199 13.13 -13.52 15.02
CA THR A 199 13.19 -13.29 16.46
C THR A 199 14.54 -13.85 16.97
N PRO A 200 15.45 -13.03 17.51
CA PRO A 200 16.65 -13.58 18.12
C PRO A 200 16.25 -14.49 19.29
N PRO A 201 17.00 -15.56 19.58
CA PRO A 201 16.78 -16.35 20.79
C PRO A 201 16.86 -15.41 22.00
N ARG A 202 15.90 -15.57 22.91
CA ARG A 202 15.86 -14.85 24.19
C ARG A 202 17.08 -15.14 25.04
#